data_AF-A0A7E5W467-F1
#
_entry.id   AF-A0A7E5W467-F1
#
_cell.length_a   1.000
_cell.length_b   1.000
_cell.length_c   1.000
_cell.angle_alpha   90.00
_cell.angle_beta   90.00
_cell.angle_gamma   90.00
#
_symmetry.space_group_name_H-M   'P 1'
#
loop_
_entity.id
_entity.type
_entity.pdbx_description
1 polymer ?
#
loop_
_entity_poly.entity_id
_entity_poly.type
_entity_poly.pdbx_seq_one_letter_code
_entity_poly.pdbx_strand_id
1 'polypeptide(L)'
;MAHYDFEPDPPKRTCVTGGKDFVTIFLASVEAQTTIGFGDRAIDEECPESIFLFIMQLILGTGLSGVLTCVVYAKLTRPEKLSRDGVGFSKKAVISMRDGRLCLMIRAWDLNYDHIISSEFTAHFVNTYRSKEGEVIRYYARSLSLQQRQFLLWPVTLVHVIDENSPLYGYTPDLIAYNSYEITVSLKGASASMGTFTQSQTSYLPKEIAWGYRFPAVVKVCRYDVHKQKYVIDHKKLDLLEPVDTPYCSAMELDRTTTPVKSDSTVPGTPRTPGGHFSETVSSFHLERSSSFRKKSNKA
;
A
#
# COMPACT_ATOMS: atom_id res chain seq x y z
N MET A 1 5.02 50.33 -33.17
CA MET A 1 5.81 51.58 -33.14
C MET A 1 6.65 51.79 -34.41
N ALA A 2 7.00 50.76 -35.19
CA ALA A 2 7.84 50.90 -36.39
C ALA A 2 7.11 51.32 -37.68
N HIS A 3 5.78 51.15 -37.76
CA HIS A 3 4.98 51.46 -38.97
C HIS A 3 4.24 52.83 -38.91
N TYR A 4 4.55 53.68 -37.91
CA TYR A 4 3.90 55.00 -37.74
C TYR A 4 2.35 54.98 -37.63
N ASP A 5 1.74 53.81 -37.38
CA ASP A 5 0.28 53.65 -37.23
C ASP A 5 -0.37 54.49 -36.11
N PHE A 6 0.45 55.09 -35.23
CA PHE A 6 0.01 55.96 -34.12
C PHE A 6 0.34 57.44 -34.34
N GLU A 7 0.93 57.81 -35.48
CA GLU A 7 1.19 59.21 -35.80
C GLU A 7 -0.08 59.95 -36.22
N PRO A 8 -0.13 61.29 -36.09
CA PRO A 8 -1.31 62.09 -36.42
C PRO A 8 -1.78 61.96 -37.89
N ASP A 9 -0.89 61.56 -38.81
CA ASP A 9 -1.20 61.25 -40.21
C ASP A 9 -0.92 59.75 -40.51
N PRO A 10 -1.80 58.83 -40.10
CA PRO A 10 -1.57 57.41 -40.30
C PRO A 10 -1.65 57.02 -41.78
N PRO A 11 -0.90 56.00 -42.23
CA PRO A 11 -1.05 55.44 -43.57
C PRO A 11 -2.49 54.98 -43.83
N LYS A 12 -2.94 55.07 -45.08
CA LYS A 12 -4.33 54.80 -45.49
C LYS A 12 -4.82 53.37 -45.17
N ARG A 13 -3.89 52.45 -44.91
CA ARG A 13 -4.14 51.08 -44.41
C ARG A 13 -3.22 50.82 -43.22
N THR A 14 -3.81 50.45 -42.09
CA THR A 14 -3.12 50.14 -40.83
C THR A 14 -2.88 48.65 -40.71
N CYS A 15 -1.81 48.22 -40.04
CA CYS A 15 -1.51 46.79 -39.88
C CYS A 15 -2.59 46.00 -39.09
N VAL A 16 -3.34 46.69 -38.22
CA VAL A 16 -4.47 46.12 -37.46
C VAL A 16 -5.68 47.04 -37.59
N THR A 17 -6.74 46.55 -38.23
CA THR A 17 -8.02 47.25 -38.33
C THR A 17 -8.60 47.45 -36.94
N GLY A 18 -8.95 48.69 -36.57
CA GLY A 18 -9.49 49.03 -35.25
C GLY A 18 -8.45 49.13 -34.12
N GLY A 19 -7.15 49.01 -34.43
CA GLY A 19 -6.03 49.08 -33.48
C GLY A 19 -5.51 50.50 -33.23
N LYS A 20 -6.35 51.41 -32.72
CA LYS A 20 -6.01 52.83 -32.52
C LYS A 20 -5.11 53.10 -31.29
N ASP A 21 -5.24 52.27 -30.27
CA ASP A 21 -4.52 52.39 -29.00
C ASP A 21 -3.88 51.06 -28.61
N PHE A 22 -2.87 51.11 -27.72
CA PHE A 22 -2.24 49.90 -27.15
C PHE A 22 -3.27 48.90 -26.60
N VAL A 23 -4.31 49.41 -25.92
CA VAL A 23 -5.39 48.57 -25.35
C VAL A 23 -6.13 47.81 -26.44
N THR A 24 -6.44 48.46 -27.56
CA THR A 24 -7.16 47.82 -28.68
C THR A 24 -6.31 46.77 -29.39
N ILE A 25 -5.01 46.99 -29.52
CA ILE A 25 -4.08 46.00 -30.08
C ILE A 25 -3.86 44.83 -29.11
N PHE A 26 -3.78 45.10 -27.80
CA PHE A 26 -3.73 44.06 -26.78
C PHE A 26 -5.00 43.19 -26.79
N LEU A 27 -6.18 43.81 -26.93
CA LEU A 27 -7.43 43.08 -27.08
C LEU A 27 -7.43 42.22 -28.35
N ALA A 28 -6.96 42.73 -29.49
CA ALA A 28 -6.81 41.94 -30.72
C ALA A 28 -5.85 40.73 -30.53
N SER A 29 -4.76 40.91 -29.79
CA SER A 29 -3.82 39.84 -29.42
C SER A 29 -4.47 38.78 -28.53
N VAL A 30 -5.28 39.16 -27.54
CA VAL A 30 -6.04 38.24 -26.69
C VAL A 30 -7.13 37.51 -27.49
N GLU A 31 -7.89 38.21 -28.32
CA GLU A 31 -8.93 37.65 -29.18
C GLU A 31 -8.36 36.60 -30.14
N ALA A 32 -7.18 36.87 -30.73
CA ALA A 32 -6.46 35.92 -31.57
C ALA A 32 -5.95 34.71 -30.76
N GLN A 33 -5.33 34.93 -29.59
CA GLN A 33 -4.75 33.87 -28.76
C GLN A 33 -5.80 32.90 -28.20
N THR A 34 -6.95 33.44 -27.80
CA THR A 34 -8.07 32.68 -27.24
C THR A 34 -9.02 32.16 -28.33
N THR A 35 -8.75 32.47 -29.60
CA THR A 35 -9.57 32.10 -30.76
C THR A 35 -11.03 32.57 -30.65
N ILE A 36 -11.28 33.68 -29.95
CA ILE A 36 -12.63 34.26 -29.81
C ILE A 36 -13.05 34.95 -31.10
N GLY A 37 -12.17 35.81 -31.64
CA GLY A 37 -12.34 36.47 -32.94
C GLY A 37 -13.67 37.22 -33.12
N PHE A 38 -13.89 38.32 -32.39
CA PHE A 38 -15.13 39.10 -32.52
C PHE A 38 -15.31 39.76 -33.89
N GLY A 39 -14.23 39.94 -34.66
CA GLY A 39 -14.26 40.43 -36.04
C GLY A 39 -14.16 41.96 -36.18
N ASP A 40 -14.36 42.72 -35.09
CA ASP A 40 -14.17 44.18 -35.08
C ASP A 40 -12.70 44.59 -35.18
N ARG A 41 -11.78 43.68 -34.87
CA ARG A 41 -10.33 43.86 -34.93
C ARG A 41 -9.71 42.74 -35.74
N ALA A 42 -9.08 43.09 -36.85
CA ALA A 42 -8.51 42.12 -37.80
C ALA A 42 -7.10 42.55 -38.23
N ILE A 43 -6.24 41.56 -38.48
CA ILE A 43 -4.90 41.76 -39.02
C ILE A 43 -5.04 41.96 -40.53
N ASP A 44 -4.43 43.02 -41.05
CA ASP A 44 -4.46 43.34 -42.48
C ASP A 44 -3.21 42.78 -43.19
N GLU A 45 -3.30 42.53 -44.50
CA GLU A 45 -2.26 41.87 -45.31
C GLU A 45 -1.08 42.79 -45.68
N GLU A 46 -1.24 44.09 -45.43
CA GLU A 46 -0.25 45.13 -45.78
C GLU A 46 1.07 45.01 -45.02
N CYS A 47 1.04 44.43 -43.81
CA CYS A 47 2.19 44.37 -42.91
C CYS A 47 2.65 42.92 -42.64
N PRO A 48 3.59 42.37 -43.41
CA PRO A 48 4.06 40.99 -43.21
C PRO A 48 4.76 40.78 -41.85
N GLU A 49 5.33 41.84 -41.26
CA GLU A 49 5.89 41.80 -39.91
C GLU A 49 4.83 41.49 -38.86
N SER A 50 3.63 42.08 -38.97
CA SER A 50 2.53 41.82 -38.03
C SER A 50 2.05 40.37 -38.15
N ILE A 51 1.88 39.86 -39.38
CA ILE A 51 1.50 38.46 -39.63
C ILE A 51 2.50 37.51 -38.95
N PHE A 52 3.80 37.74 -39.12
CA PHE A 52 4.85 36.93 -38.49
C PHE A 52 4.77 36.96 -36.95
N LEU A 53 4.60 38.13 -36.35
CA LEU A 53 4.47 38.28 -34.90
C LEU A 53 3.24 37.54 -34.35
N PHE A 54 2.09 37.66 -35.01
CA PHE A 54 0.89 36.95 -34.60
C PHE A 54 1.02 35.43 -34.75
N ILE A 55 1.63 34.93 -35.84
CA ILE A 55 1.91 33.49 -35.99
C ILE A 55 2.84 32.99 -34.88
N MET A 56 3.92 33.72 -34.60
CA MET A 56 4.84 33.37 -33.51
C MET A 56 4.15 33.40 -32.15
N GLN A 57 3.31 34.40 -31.90
CA GLN A 57 2.50 34.49 -30.70
C GLN A 57 1.58 33.26 -30.56
N LEU A 58 0.88 32.86 -31.63
CA LEU A 58 -0.01 31.70 -31.62
C LEU A 58 0.76 30.41 -31.32
N ILE A 59 1.91 30.19 -31.97
CA ILE A 59 2.75 28.99 -31.73
C ILE A 59 3.23 28.95 -30.27
N LEU A 60 3.80 30.04 -29.77
CA LEU A 60 4.34 30.09 -28.40
C LEU A 60 3.22 30.02 -27.35
N GLY A 61 2.14 30.77 -27.54
CA GLY A 61 1.03 30.82 -26.59
C GLY A 61 0.26 29.49 -26.52
N THR A 62 -0.02 28.85 -27.66
CA THR A 62 -0.63 27.52 -27.67
C THR A 62 0.31 26.47 -27.09
N GLY A 63 1.61 26.52 -27.41
CA GLY A 63 2.63 25.65 -26.82
C GLY A 63 2.69 25.74 -25.29
N LEU A 64 2.73 26.97 -24.74
CA LEU A 64 2.73 27.19 -23.29
C LEU A 64 1.42 26.71 -22.63
N SER A 65 0.26 26.96 -23.26
CA SER A 65 -1.03 26.48 -22.76
C SER A 65 -1.12 24.94 -22.75
N GLY A 66 -0.54 24.29 -23.76
CA GLY A 66 -0.45 22.84 -23.86
C GLY A 66 0.43 22.25 -22.76
N VAL A 67 1.60 22.84 -22.52
CA VAL A 67 2.49 22.45 -21.41
C VAL A 67 1.78 22.58 -20.07
N LEU A 68 1.10 23.70 -19.81
CA LEU A 68 0.34 23.90 -18.57
C LEU A 68 -0.75 22.83 -18.41
N THR A 69 -1.51 22.54 -19.48
CA THR A 69 -2.55 21.51 -19.47
C THR A 69 -1.97 20.12 -19.19
N CYS A 70 -0.83 19.77 -19.80
CA CYS A 70 -0.13 18.51 -19.55
C CYS A 70 0.36 18.41 -18.10
N VAL A 71 0.91 19.49 -17.52
CA VAL A 71 1.35 19.51 -16.12
C VAL A 71 0.17 19.35 -15.17
N VAL A 72 -0.93 20.06 -15.42
CA VAL A 72 -2.16 19.93 -14.61
C VAL A 72 -2.72 18.52 -14.72
N TYR A 73 -2.82 17.96 -15.93
CA TYR A 73 -3.27 16.59 -16.15
C TYR A 73 -2.37 15.56 -15.45
N ALA A 74 -1.05 15.71 -15.55
CA ALA A 74 -0.10 14.83 -14.86
C ALA A 74 -0.20 14.94 -13.33
N LYS A 75 -0.58 16.10 -12.79
CA LYS A 75 -0.83 16.27 -11.35
C LYS A 75 -2.17 15.67 -10.92
N LEU A 76 -3.21 15.79 -11.74
CA LEU A 76 -4.54 15.22 -11.46
C LEU A 76 -4.57 13.70 -11.56
N THR A 77 -3.76 13.12 -12.45
CA THR A 77 -3.64 11.66 -12.61
C THR A 77 -2.77 11.00 -11.54
N ARG A 78 -2.01 11.76 -10.75
CA ARG A 78 -1.24 11.21 -9.62
C ARG A 78 -2.20 10.80 -8.49
N PRO A 79 -2.24 9.52 -8.10
CA PRO A 79 -3.10 9.03 -7.03
C PRO A 79 -2.50 9.37 -5.66
N GLU A 80 -2.42 10.66 -5.30
CA GLU A 80 -1.81 11.10 -4.03
C GLU A 80 -2.68 10.76 -2.80
N LYS A 81 -3.98 10.52 -3.01
CA LYS A 81 -4.95 10.26 -1.94
C LYS A 81 -5.44 8.81 -1.83
N LEU A 82 -5.22 7.97 -2.85
CA LEU A 82 -5.73 6.59 -2.84
C LEU A 82 -5.03 5.69 -1.81
N SER A 83 -3.75 5.95 -1.53
CA SER A 83 -2.96 5.13 -0.59
C SER A 83 -3.42 5.24 0.87
N ARG A 84 -4.23 6.26 1.22
CA ARG A 84 -4.66 6.51 2.61
C ARG A 84 -6.08 6.05 2.94
N ASP A 85 -7.00 5.96 1.98
CA ASP A 85 -8.43 5.82 2.32
C ASP A 85 -8.93 4.38 2.35
N GLY A 86 -8.33 3.47 1.57
CA GLY A 86 -8.73 2.05 1.56
C GLY A 86 -7.80 1.10 2.28
N VAL A 87 -6.50 1.26 2.06
CA VAL A 87 -5.50 0.34 2.58
C VAL A 87 -5.02 0.81 3.94
N GLY A 88 -5.19 -0.02 4.96
CA GLY A 88 -4.76 0.31 6.31
C GLY A 88 -4.07 -0.84 7.02
N PHE A 89 -3.39 -0.48 8.10
CA PHE A 89 -2.73 -1.39 9.02
C PHE A 89 -3.26 -1.15 10.43
N SER A 90 -3.23 -2.19 11.27
CA SER A 90 -3.55 -2.08 12.69
C SER A 90 -2.73 -1.01 13.38
N LYS A 91 -3.32 -0.26 14.31
CA LYS A 91 -2.58 0.73 15.10
C LYS A 91 -1.51 0.13 16.02
N LYS A 92 -1.67 -1.14 16.40
CA LYS A 92 -0.75 -1.86 17.28
C LYS A 92 -0.40 -3.19 16.66
N ALA A 93 0.84 -3.62 16.81
CA ALA A 93 1.25 -4.99 16.56
C ALA A 93 1.08 -5.80 17.83
N VAL A 94 0.83 -7.10 17.72
CA VAL A 94 0.66 -7.97 18.89
C VAL A 94 1.57 -9.17 18.85
N ILE A 95 2.01 -9.62 20.01
CA ILE A 95 2.80 -10.84 20.17
C ILE A 95 2.00 -11.79 21.05
N SER A 96 1.73 -12.99 20.55
CA SER A 96 1.10 -14.06 21.31
C SER A 96 1.56 -15.44 20.86
N MET A 97 1.20 -16.44 21.65
CA MET A 97 1.38 -17.84 21.29
C MET A 97 0.41 -18.24 20.18
N ARG A 98 0.92 -18.98 19.20
CA ARG A 98 0.13 -19.64 18.15
C ARG A 98 0.79 -20.96 17.79
N ASP A 99 0.03 -22.05 17.89
CA ASP A 99 0.49 -23.42 17.61
C ASP A 99 1.82 -23.77 18.32
N GLY A 100 1.93 -23.38 19.59
CA GLY A 100 3.12 -23.64 20.42
C GLY A 100 4.32 -22.73 20.16
N ARG A 101 4.22 -21.74 19.27
CA ARG A 101 5.31 -20.79 18.96
C ARG A 101 4.90 -19.34 19.19
N LEU A 102 5.86 -18.51 19.60
CA LEU A 102 5.66 -17.07 19.69
C LEU A 102 5.61 -16.44 18.29
N CYS A 103 4.55 -15.67 18.04
CA CYS A 103 4.32 -15.04 16.75
C CYS A 103 4.07 -13.55 16.91
N LEU A 104 4.74 -12.74 16.08
CA LEU A 104 4.41 -11.34 15.88
C LEU A 104 3.30 -11.26 14.82
N MET A 105 2.21 -10.56 15.15
CA MET A 105 1.04 -10.44 14.31
C MET A 105 0.69 -8.98 14.07
N ILE A 106 0.37 -8.68 12.81
CA ILE A 106 0.03 -7.34 12.32
C ILE A 106 -1.18 -7.48 11.42
N ARG A 107 -2.21 -6.67 11.61
CA ARG A 107 -3.38 -6.72 10.72
C ARG A 107 -3.24 -5.71 9.60
N ALA A 108 -3.57 -6.12 8.39
CA ALA A 108 -3.68 -5.28 7.22
C ALA A 108 -5.05 -5.48 6.57
N TRP A 109 -5.59 -4.44 5.95
CA TRP A 109 -6.88 -4.50 5.27
C TRP A 109 -6.89 -3.61 4.04
N ASP A 110 -7.79 -3.94 3.13
CA ASP A 110 -8.18 -3.11 2.00
C ASP A 110 -9.71 -2.89 2.10
N LEU A 111 -10.12 -1.64 2.36
CA LEU A 111 -11.53 -1.22 2.42
C LEU A 111 -12.01 -0.66 1.08
N ASN A 112 -11.12 -0.51 0.08
CA ASN A 112 -11.55 -0.08 -1.24
C ASN A 112 -12.29 -1.22 -1.95
N TYR A 113 -13.29 -0.85 -2.74
CA TYR A 113 -13.96 -1.79 -3.65
C TYR A 113 -13.03 -2.23 -4.80
N ASP A 114 -12.06 -1.40 -5.15
CA ASP A 114 -11.02 -1.70 -6.13
C ASP A 114 -9.92 -2.52 -5.47
N HIS A 115 -9.93 -3.83 -5.72
CA HIS A 115 -8.97 -4.75 -5.12
C HIS A 115 -7.55 -4.49 -5.60
N ILE A 116 -6.59 -4.57 -4.68
CA ILE A 116 -5.17 -4.61 -5.02
C ILE A 116 -4.80 -5.98 -5.57
N ILE A 117 -4.23 -6.00 -6.78
CA ILE A 117 -3.72 -7.20 -7.44
C ILE A 117 -2.25 -7.38 -7.07
N SER A 118 -1.84 -8.64 -6.87
CA SER A 118 -0.45 -9.02 -6.59
C SER A 118 0.13 -8.33 -5.35
N SER A 119 -0.62 -8.35 -4.25
CA SER A 119 -0.18 -7.86 -2.96
C SER A 119 1.04 -8.62 -2.44
N GLU A 120 2.14 -7.90 -2.25
CA GLU A 120 3.36 -8.37 -1.63
C GLU A 120 3.58 -7.61 -0.33
N PHE A 121 3.71 -8.36 0.77
CA PHE A 121 4.04 -7.81 2.08
C PHE A 121 5.48 -8.07 2.41
N THR A 122 6.19 -7.03 2.83
CA THR A 122 7.56 -7.12 3.34
C THR A 122 7.61 -6.46 4.71
N ALA A 123 8.30 -7.08 5.65
CA ALA A 123 8.50 -6.55 7.00
C ALA A 123 9.99 -6.53 7.32
N HIS A 124 10.44 -5.47 7.99
CA HIS A 124 11.83 -5.30 8.39
C HIS A 124 11.94 -4.84 9.84
N PHE A 125 12.86 -5.47 10.58
CA PHE A 125 13.28 -5.05 11.90
C PHE A 125 14.46 -4.09 11.76
N VAL A 126 14.28 -2.85 12.19
CA VAL A 126 15.27 -1.79 12.08
C VAL A 126 15.79 -1.46 13.48
N ASN A 127 17.09 -1.62 13.70
CA ASN A 127 17.73 -1.28 14.96
C ASN A 127 19.13 -0.71 14.76
N THR A 128 19.69 -0.09 15.80
CA THR A 128 21.12 0.24 15.79
C THR A 128 21.89 -1.02 16.17
N TYR A 129 22.82 -1.44 15.31
CA TYR A 129 23.64 -2.64 15.50
C TYR A 129 25.11 -2.26 15.56
N ARG A 130 25.86 -2.90 16.47
CA ARG A 130 27.30 -2.76 16.55
C ARG A 130 27.95 -4.04 16.04
N SER A 131 28.78 -3.92 15.01
CA SER A 131 29.48 -5.05 14.40
C SER A 131 30.56 -5.60 15.34
N LYS A 132 31.04 -6.82 15.06
CA LYS A 132 32.13 -7.45 15.85
C LYS A 132 33.45 -6.71 15.69
N GLU A 133 33.62 -6.04 14.56
CA GLU A 133 34.75 -5.18 14.20
C GLU A 133 34.67 -3.81 14.89
N GLY A 134 33.58 -3.52 15.60
CA GLY A 134 33.38 -2.31 16.38
C GLY A 134 32.65 -1.18 15.66
N GLU A 135 32.26 -1.36 14.40
CA GLU A 135 31.49 -0.37 13.62
C GLU A 135 30.05 -0.25 14.15
N VAL A 136 29.56 0.98 14.29
CA VAL A 136 28.18 1.25 14.71
C VAL A 136 27.33 1.54 13.47
N ILE A 137 26.52 0.57 13.06
CA ILE A 137 25.60 0.69 11.93
C ILE A 137 24.25 1.17 12.47
N ARG A 138 23.90 2.40 12.13
CA ARG A 138 22.59 2.98 12.42
C ARG A 138 21.56 2.48 11.40
N TYR A 139 20.32 2.28 11.84
CA TYR A 139 19.21 1.83 11.00
C TYR A 139 19.48 0.50 10.25
N TYR A 140 20.15 -0.43 10.91
CA TYR A 140 20.38 -1.75 10.35
C TYR A 140 19.06 -2.51 10.22
N ALA A 141 18.64 -2.75 8.98
CA ALA A 141 17.37 -3.41 8.66
C ALA A 141 17.58 -4.90 8.39
N ARG A 142 16.88 -5.75 9.14
CA ARG A 142 16.82 -7.20 8.95
C ARG A 142 15.43 -7.61 8.49
N SER A 143 15.34 -8.48 7.48
CA SER A 143 14.06 -8.96 6.97
C SER A 143 13.36 -9.87 7.99
N LEU A 144 12.05 -9.67 8.18
CA LEU A 144 11.18 -10.55 8.97
C LEU A 144 10.39 -11.45 8.01
N SER A 145 10.53 -12.76 8.17
CA SER A 145 9.84 -13.76 7.34
C SER A 145 8.34 -13.79 7.66
N LEU A 146 7.50 -13.36 6.71
CA LEU A 146 6.05 -13.43 6.85
C LEU A 146 5.52 -14.77 6.31
N GLN A 147 4.55 -15.36 7.01
CA GLN A 147 3.89 -16.58 6.53
C GLN A 147 2.92 -16.26 5.38
N GLN A 148 3.31 -16.72 4.18
CA GLN A 148 2.55 -16.81 2.91
C GLN A 148 2.18 -15.51 2.17
N ARG A 149 1.95 -15.66 0.85
CA ARG A 149 1.35 -14.66 -0.06
C ARG A 149 -0.14 -14.53 0.25
N GLN A 150 -0.53 -13.44 0.90
CA GLN A 150 -1.89 -13.23 1.37
C GLN A 150 -2.67 -12.42 0.33
N PHE A 151 -3.82 -12.94 -0.08
CA PHE A 151 -4.74 -12.21 -0.96
C PHE A 151 -5.57 -11.25 -0.11
N LEU A 152 -5.45 -9.94 -0.37
CA LEU A 152 -6.09 -8.85 0.37
C LEU A 152 -7.58 -8.66 0.02
N LEU A 153 -8.35 -9.75 -0.06
CA LEU A 153 -9.81 -9.66 -0.24
C LEU A 153 -10.55 -9.29 1.05
N TRP A 154 -9.96 -9.67 2.19
CA TRP A 154 -10.49 -9.45 3.53
C TRP A 154 -9.36 -8.90 4.41
N PRO A 155 -9.67 -8.34 5.59
CA PRO A 155 -8.66 -8.04 6.59
C PRO A 155 -7.83 -9.30 6.90
N VAL A 156 -6.54 -9.24 6.59
CA VAL A 156 -5.58 -10.32 6.79
C VAL A 156 -4.72 -10.03 8.00
N THR A 157 -4.32 -11.08 8.72
CA THR A 157 -3.31 -10.97 9.78
C THR A 157 -2.00 -11.52 9.23
N LEU A 158 -1.06 -10.61 9.03
CA LEU A 158 0.34 -10.90 8.74
C LEU A 158 0.93 -11.57 9.99
N VAL A 159 1.49 -12.76 9.82
CA VAL A 159 2.09 -13.54 10.92
C VAL A 159 3.56 -13.72 10.61
N HIS A 160 4.41 -13.26 11.51
CA HIS A 160 5.83 -13.59 11.56
C HIS A 160 6.05 -14.55 12.73
N VAL A 161 6.53 -15.75 12.43
CA VAL A 161 6.93 -16.70 13.47
C VAL A 161 8.31 -16.29 13.99
N ILE A 162 8.43 -16.12 15.30
CA ILE A 162 9.70 -15.78 15.93
C ILE A 162 10.49 -17.08 16.07
N ASP A 163 11.26 -17.41 15.04
CA ASP A 163 12.17 -18.56 14.99
C ASP A 163 13.61 -18.18 15.38
N GLU A 164 14.53 -19.14 15.40
CA GLU A 164 15.95 -18.92 15.70
C GLU A 164 16.63 -17.91 14.76
N ASN A 165 16.11 -17.78 13.53
CA ASN A 165 16.61 -16.84 12.53
C ASN A 165 16.03 -15.42 12.71
N SER A 166 14.98 -15.28 13.52
CA SER A 166 14.31 -14.01 13.77
C SER A 166 15.18 -13.10 14.64
N PRO A 167 15.29 -11.80 14.31
CA PRO A 167 15.97 -10.83 15.15
C PRO A 167 15.32 -10.66 16.54
N LEU A 168 14.08 -11.11 16.70
CA LEU A 168 13.30 -11.04 17.93
C LEU A 168 13.47 -12.28 18.83
N TYR A 169 14.23 -13.29 18.41
CA TYR A 169 14.30 -14.58 19.11
C TYR A 169 14.74 -14.48 20.58
N GLY A 170 15.73 -13.63 20.87
CA GLY A 170 16.25 -13.40 22.22
C GLY A 170 15.55 -12.29 23.01
N TYR A 171 14.45 -11.72 22.51
CA TYR A 171 13.77 -10.62 23.18
C TYR A 171 12.76 -11.13 24.21
N THR A 172 12.89 -10.66 25.44
CA THR A 172 11.88 -10.83 26.49
C THR A 172 10.80 -9.74 26.38
N PRO A 173 9.65 -9.89 27.05
CA PRO A 173 8.59 -8.87 27.07
C PRO A 173 9.10 -7.48 27.50
N ASP A 174 10.00 -7.43 28.49
CA ASP A 174 10.60 -6.18 28.96
C ASP A 174 11.54 -5.57 27.92
N LEU A 175 12.36 -6.39 27.26
CA LEU A 175 13.23 -5.91 26.18
C LEU A 175 12.42 -5.40 25.00
N ILE A 176 11.28 -5.99 24.69
CA ILE A 176 10.35 -5.48 23.66
C ILE A 176 9.79 -4.10 24.04
N ALA A 177 9.48 -3.87 25.31
CA ALA A 177 8.90 -2.60 25.75
C ALA A 177 9.92 -1.46 25.83
N TYR A 178 11.16 -1.75 26.25
CA TYR A 178 12.16 -0.72 26.58
C TYR A 178 13.29 -0.55 25.56
N ASN A 179 13.49 -1.51 24.65
CA ASN A 179 14.59 -1.41 23.69
C ASN A 179 14.30 -0.41 22.56
N SER A 180 15.35 0.10 21.92
CA SER A 180 15.26 1.04 20.80
C SER A 180 15.32 0.31 19.46
N TYR A 181 14.16 0.00 18.91
CA TYR A 181 14.01 -0.61 17.57
C TYR A 181 12.70 -0.13 16.92
N GLU A 182 12.57 -0.36 15.63
CA GLU A 182 11.37 -0.04 14.86
C GLU A 182 11.06 -1.19 13.90
N ILE A 183 9.81 -1.61 13.83
CA ILE A 183 9.37 -2.64 12.88
C ILE A 183 8.63 -1.93 11.75
N THR A 184 9.18 -1.98 10.54
CA THR A 184 8.55 -1.41 9.35
C THR A 184 7.83 -2.51 8.58
N VAL A 185 6.64 -2.20 8.07
CA VAL A 185 5.85 -3.08 7.23
C VAL A 185 5.47 -2.31 5.98
N SER A 186 5.67 -2.91 4.83
CA SER A 186 5.22 -2.35 3.56
C SER A 186 4.40 -3.35 2.76
N LEU A 187 3.34 -2.83 2.17
CA LEU A 187 2.52 -3.48 1.16
C LEU A 187 2.84 -2.85 -0.19
N LYS A 188 3.19 -3.68 -1.16
CA LYS A 188 3.29 -3.31 -2.58
C LYS A 188 2.22 -4.06 -3.34
N GLY A 189 1.54 -3.39 -4.27
CA GLY A 189 0.60 -4.05 -5.17
C GLY A 189 0.12 -3.11 -6.27
N ALA A 190 -0.57 -3.65 -7.27
CA ALA A 190 -1.12 -2.87 -8.37
C ALA A 190 -2.61 -2.62 -8.16
N SER A 191 -3.09 -1.40 -8.42
CA SER A 191 -4.53 -1.11 -8.44
C SER A 191 -5.19 -1.81 -9.63
N ALA A 192 -6.30 -2.54 -9.40
CA ALA A 192 -7.05 -3.20 -10.46
C ALA A 192 -7.63 -2.23 -11.50
N SER A 193 -8.00 -1.01 -11.10
CA SER A 193 -8.67 -0.04 -11.97
C SER A 193 -7.69 0.79 -12.80
N MET A 194 -6.55 1.19 -12.22
CA MET A 194 -5.59 2.08 -12.88
C MET A 194 -4.34 1.36 -13.42
N GLY A 195 -4.09 0.11 -13.02
CA GLY A 195 -2.86 -0.62 -13.36
C GLY A 195 -1.56 -0.02 -12.78
N THR A 196 -1.68 1.03 -11.97
CA THR A 196 -0.55 1.68 -11.30
C THR A 196 -0.16 0.94 -10.03
N PHE A 197 1.14 0.86 -9.74
CA PHE A 197 1.64 0.31 -8.48
C PHE A 197 1.43 1.31 -7.33
N THR A 198 0.86 0.82 -6.23
CA THR A 198 0.69 1.54 -4.98
C THR A 198 1.54 0.87 -3.91
N GLN A 199 2.20 1.70 -3.11
CA GLN A 199 2.94 1.26 -1.94
C GLN A 199 2.35 1.92 -0.70
N SER A 200 2.00 1.12 0.30
CA SER A 200 1.59 1.59 1.61
C SER A 200 2.58 1.08 2.65
N GLN A 201 2.97 1.93 3.59
CA GLN A 201 3.95 1.60 4.61
C GLN A 201 3.46 2.06 5.98
N THR A 202 3.77 1.29 7.01
CA THR A 202 3.57 1.65 8.41
C THR A 202 4.80 1.22 9.20
N SER A 203 4.98 1.83 10.36
CA SER A 203 5.97 1.36 11.33
C SER A 203 5.36 1.20 12.71
N TYR A 204 6.01 0.37 13.52
CA TYR A 204 5.63 0.08 14.90
C TYR A 204 6.81 0.34 15.81
N LEU A 205 6.59 1.24 16.77
CA LEU A 205 7.49 1.53 17.86
C LEU A 205 7.33 0.49 18.98
N PRO A 206 8.30 0.39 19.92
CA PRO A 206 8.24 -0.53 21.05
C PRO A 206 6.94 -0.42 21.86
N LYS A 207 6.44 0.81 22.05
CA LYS A 207 5.18 1.10 22.78
C LYS A 207 3.91 0.67 22.04
N GLU A 208 4.00 0.43 20.74
CA GLU A 208 2.90 0.04 19.86
C GLU A 208 2.82 -1.48 19.69
N ILE A 209 3.75 -2.22 20.30
CA ILE A 209 3.78 -3.68 20.32
C ILE A 209 3.19 -4.16 21.65
N ALA A 210 2.07 -4.85 21.58
CA ALA A 210 1.37 -5.37 22.75
C ALA A 210 1.66 -6.87 22.94
N TRP A 211 2.34 -7.20 24.03
CA TRP A 211 2.60 -8.59 24.43
C TRP A 211 1.39 -9.22 25.12
N GLY A 212 1.06 -10.47 24.77
CA GLY A 212 -0.06 -11.19 25.36
C GLY A 212 -1.42 -10.75 24.85
N TYR A 213 -1.46 -10.22 23.62
CA TYR A 213 -2.71 -9.84 22.96
C TYR A 213 -2.88 -10.59 21.66
N ARG A 214 -4.13 -10.88 21.30
CA ARG A 214 -4.49 -11.35 19.97
C ARG A 214 -5.46 -10.38 19.32
N PHE A 215 -5.53 -10.47 18.00
CA PHE A 215 -6.62 -9.83 17.30
C PHE A 215 -7.87 -10.72 17.25
N PRO A 216 -9.06 -10.22 17.61
CA PRO A 216 -10.31 -10.96 17.49
C PRO A 216 -10.70 -11.16 16.03
N ALA A 217 -11.51 -12.18 15.75
CA ALA A 217 -12.05 -12.41 14.40
C ALA A 217 -12.92 -11.21 13.96
N VAL A 218 -12.51 -10.56 12.86
CA VAL A 218 -13.23 -9.40 12.29
C VAL A 218 -14.36 -9.86 11.37
N VAL A 219 -14.10 -10.92 10.59
CA VAL A 219 -15.11 -11.56 9.77
C VAL A 219 -15.92 -12.46 10.69
N LYS A 220 -17.12 -12.01 11.08
CA LYS A 220 -18.11 -12.92 11.66
C LYS A 220 -18.59 -13.83 10.54
N VAL A 221 -17.99 -15.01 10.41
CA VAL A 221 -18.48 -16.08 9.51
C VAL A 221 -19.98 -16.36 9.74
N CYS A 222 -20.50 -16.06 10.94
CA CYS A 222 -21.91 -16.24 11.31
C CYS A 222 -22.83 -15.00 11.09
N ARG A 223 -22.39 -13.94 10.40
CA ARG A 223 -23.27 -12.82 9.96
C ARG A 223 -23.14 -12.59 8.46
N TYR A 224 -23.39 -13.65 7.69
CA TYR A 224 -23.92 -13.44 6.34
C TYR A 224 -25.23 -12.67 6.49
N ASP A 225 -25.27 -11.43 6.04
CA ASP A 225 -26.51 -10.67 6.05
C ASP A 225 -27.41 -11.29 4.98
N VAL A 226 -28.34 -12.15 5.39
CA VAL A 226 -29.24 -12.88 4.47
C VAL A 226 -30.07 -11.91 3.63
N HIS A 227 -30.35 -10.70 4.14
CA HIS A 227 -31.09 -9.68 3.40
C HIS A 227 -30.22 -9.00 2.34
N LYS A 228 -28.93 -8.82 2.61
CA LYS A 228 -27.99 -8.19 1.66
C LYS A 228 -27.17 -9.17 0.82
N GLN A 229 -27.24 -10.47 1.14
CA GLN A 229 -26.45 -11.56 0.55
C GLN A 229 -24.93 -11.22 0.54
N LYS A 230 -24.43 -10.59 1.62
CA LYS A 230 -23.06 -10.06 1.70
C LYS A 230 -22.43 -10.37 3.05
N TYR A 231 -21.11 -10.58 3.04
CA TYR A 231 -20.29 -10.58 4.25
C TYR A 231 -20.04 -9.14 4.69
N VAL A 232 -20.37 -8.83 5.94
CA VAL A 232 -20.18 -7.48 6.51
C VAL A 232 -18.98 -7.50 7.43
N ILE A 233 -18.01 -6.63 7.17
CA ILE A 233 -16.83 -6.42 8.01
C ILE A 233 -17.18 -5.38 9.07
N ASP A 234 -16.95 -5.71 10.35
CA ASP A 234 -17.13 -4.77 11.44
C ASP A 234 -15.87 -3.91 11.60
N HIS A 235 -15.89 -2.70 11.04
CA HIS A 235 -14.74 -1.79 11.08
C HIS A 235 -14.27 -1.46 12.50
N LYS A 236 -15.16 -1.50 13.50
CA LYS A 236 -14.82 -1.20 14.90
C LYS A 236 -13.91 -2.27 15.52
N LYS A 237 -13.90 -3.49 14.96
CA LYS A 237 -13.10 -4.62 15.45
C LYS A 237 -11.75 -4.75 14.78
N LEU A 238 -11.44 -3.91 13.79
CA LEU A 238 -10.16 -3.95 13.07
C LEU A 238 -9.00 -3.71 14.03
N ASP A 239 -9.10 -2.69 14.88
CA ASP A 239 -8.08 -2.29 15.85
C ASP A 239 -8.27 -2.90 17.26
N LEU A 240 -9.34 -3.67 17.48
CA LEU A 240 -9.64 -4.23 18.80
C LEU A 240 -8.60 -5.31 19.16
N LEU A 241 -8.16 -5.31 20.42
CA LEU A 241 -7.24 -6.31 20.96
C LEU A 241 -7.91 -7.08 22.09
N GLU A 242 -7.67 -8.39 22.16
CA GLU A 242 -8.11 -9.25 23.25
C GLU A 242 -6.88 -9.78 24.01
N PRO A 243 -6.86 -9.73 25.36
CA PRO A 243 -5.80 -10.34 26.14
C PRO A 243 -5.85 -11.86 26.03
N VAL A 244 -4.68 -12.49 26.01
CA VAL A 244 -4.50 -13.95 25.93
C VAL A 244 -3.35 -14.36 26.83
N ASP A 245 -3.54 -15.45 27.55
CA ASP A 245 -2.49 -16.08 28.36
C ASP A 245 -1.30 -16.46 27.45
N THR A 246 -0.25 -15.66 27.54
CA THR A 246 0.99 -15.81 26.79
C THR A 246 2.12 -15.82 27.80
N PRO A 247 3.07 -16.78 27.70
CA PRO A 247 4.16 -16.86 28.65
C PRO A 247 5.01 -15.59 28.62
N TYR A 248 5.49 -15.15 29.78
CA TYR A 248 6.40 -14.03 29.93
C TYR A 248 7.86 -14.48 29.78
N CYS A 249 8.18 -15.05 28.62
CA CYS A 249 9.54 -15.48 28.30
C CYS A 249 9.89 -15.13 26.85
N SER A 250 11.18 -15.12 26.55
CA SER A 250 11.66 -15.01 25.16
C SER A 250 11.35 -16.27 24.36
N ALA A 251 11.31 -16.17 23.03
CA ALA A 251 11.16 -17.32 22.16
C ALA A 251 12.30 -18.33 22.36
N MET A 252 13.52 -17.85 22.62
CA MET A 252 14.67 -18.68 22.96
C MET A 252 14.48 -19.52 24.22
N GLU A 253 13.90 -18.96 25.28
CA GLU A 253 13.63 -19.69 26.53
C GLU A 253 12.49 -20.68 26.36
N LEU A 254 11.48 -20.31 25.56
CA LEU A 254 10.36 -21.18 25.23
C LEU A 254 10.82 -22.43 24.44
N ASP A 255 11.69 -22.25 23.44
CA ASP A 255 12.20 -23.36 22.65
C ASP A 255 13.14 -24.26 23.48
N ARG A 256 13.92 -23.69 24.40
CA ARG A 256 14.74 -24.45 25.36
C ARG A 256 13.93 -25.29 26.35
N THR A 257 12.75 -24.82 26.75
CA THR A 257 11.86 -25.57 27.66
C THR A 257 11.04 -26.62 26.92
N THR A 258 10.76 -26.39 25.63
CA THR A 258 10.00 -27.31 24.77
C THR A 258 10.87 -28.42 24.17
N THR A 259 12.18 -28.22 24.05
CA THR A 259 13.12 -29.27 23.63
C THR A 259 13.54 -30.12 24.84
N PRO A 260 13.02 -31.36 25.00
CA PRO A 260 13.54 -32.24 26.04
C PRO A 260 15.00 -32.56 25.72
N VAL A 261 15.87 -32.26 26.68
CA VAL A 261 17.24 -32.76 26.73
C VAL A 261 17.19 -34.27 26.53
N LYS A 262 17.71 -34.77 25.41
CA LYS A 262 18.13 -36.18 25.31
C LYS A 262 19.33 -36.36 26.23
N SER A 263 19.09 -36.56 27.52
CA SER A 263 20.11 -37.02 28.43
C SER A 263 20.25 -38.52 28.24
N ASP A 264 21.34 -38.91 27.61
CA ASP A 264 21.89 -40.27 27.61
C ASP A 264 22.01 -40.76 29.06
N SER A 265 21.32 -41.85 29.41
CA SER A 265 21.65 -42.66 30.57
C SER A 265 21.57 -44.13 30.20
N THR A 266 22.72 -44.62 29.75
CA THR A 266 23.07 -46.02 29.51
C THR A 266 23.19 -46.76 30.85
N VAL A 267 22.28 -47.67 31.20
CA VAL A 267 22.55 -48.91 32.00
C VAL A 267 21.48 -49.97 31.64
N PRO A 268 21.83 -51.28 31.51
CA PRO A 268 21.04 -52.25 30.76
C PRO A 268 20.13 -53.18 31.60
N GLY A 269 19.02 -53.59 30.96
CA GLY A 269 18.44 -54.94 31.05
C GLY A 269 17.38 -55.22 32.13
N THR A 270 16.10 -55.37 31.74
CA THR A 270 15.43 -56.69 31.60
C THR A 270 13.97 -56.54 31.08
N PRO A 271 13.38 -57.61 30.46
CA PRO A 271 12.32 -57.49 29.45
C PRO A 271 10.91 -57.93 29.89
N ARG A 272 9.93 -57.68 28.99
CA ARG A 272 8.53 -58.22 28.84
C ARG A 272 7.46 -57.11 29.03
N THR A 273 6.40 -56.94 28.22
CA THR A 273 5.79 -57.60 27.03
C THR A 273 4.78 -56.59 26.42
N PRO A 274 4.21 -56.82 25.22
CA PRO A 274 3.70 -55.78 24.32
C PRO A 274 2.22 -55.42 24.50
N GLY A 275 1.84 -54.20 24.12
CA GLY A 275 0.45 -53.86 23.81
C GLY A 275 0.18 -52.37 23.60
N GLY A 276 -0.30 -52.00 22.40
CA GLY A 276 -1.14 -50.82 22.22
C GLY A 276 -0.53 -49.64 21.44
N HIS A 277 -0.41 -49.78 20.13
CA HIS A 277 -0.16 -48.69 19.17
C HIS A 277 -1.42 -47.78 19.12
N PHE A 278 -1.32 -46.51 19.54
CA PHE A 278 -2.39 -45.48 19.39
C PHE A 278 -2.02 -44.40 18.36
N SER A 279 -1.15 -44.73 17.41
CA SER A 279 -0.83 -43.85 16.28
C SER A 279 -1.46 -44.40 15.00
N GLU A 280 -2.79 -44.32 14.89
CA GLU A 280 -3.52 -44.56 13.64
C GLU A 280 -4.98 -44.05 13.71
N THR A 281 -5.19 -42.76 13.98
CA THR A 281 -6.52 -42.14 13.81
C THR A 281 -6.45 -40.71 13.26
N VAL A 282 -5.54 -40.48 12.30
CA VAL A 282 -5.51 -39.26 11.47
C VAL A 282 -5.25 -39.63 10.01
N SER A 283 -6.02 -40.59 9.48
CA SER A 283 -5.99 -40.93 8.05
C SER A 283 -7.36 -41.44 7.55
N SER A 284 -8.46 -40.74 7.86
CA SER A 284 -9.75 -40.97 7.18
C SER A 284 -10.74 -39.80 7.35
N PHE A 285 -10.34 -38.60 6.96
CA PHE A 285 -11.31 -37.54 6.61
C PHE A 285 -11.38 -37.41 5.09
N HIS A 286 -12.26 -38.23 4.48
CA HIS A 286 -12.68 -38.06 3.10
C HIS A 286 -13.63 -36.87 3.03
N LEU A 287 -13.19 -35.77 2.43
CA LEU A 287 -14.02 -34.61 2.11
C LEU A 287 -14.83 -34.95 0.84
N GLU A 288 -16.09 -35.35 1.01
CA GLU A 288 -17.02 -35.42 -0.13
C GLU A 288 -17.30 -34.00 -0.65
N ARG A 289 -16.65 -33.66 -1.75
CA ARG A 289 -16.89 -32.44 -2.51
C ARG A 289 -18.05 -32.73 -3.46
N SER A 290 -19.28 -32.38 -3.08
CA SER A 290 -20.39 -32.34 -4.04
C SER A 290 -20.18 -31.13 -4.97
N SER A 291 -19.78 -31.39 -6.21
CA SER A 291 -19.71 -30.36 -7.24
C SER A 291 -21.09 -30.19 -7.87
N SER A 292 -21.76 -29.06 -7.58
CA SER A 292 -23.01 -28.70 -8.25
C SER A 292 -22.73 -28.07 -9.63
N PHE A 293 -22.14 -28.84 -10.55
CA PHE A 293 -22.13 -28.49 -11.97
C PHE A 293 -23.22 -29.28 -12.69
N ARG A 294 -24.41 -28.69 -12.71
CA ARG A 294 -25.58 -29.19 -13.45
C ARG A 294 -25.31 -29.00 -14.95
N LYS A 295 -24.77 -30.04 -15.59
CA LYS A 295 -24.70 -30.17 -17.06
C LYS A 295 -26.13 -30.28 -17.58
N LYS A 296 -26.61 -29.28 -18.33
CA LYS A 296 -27.80 -29.42 -19.17
C LYS A 296 -27.48 -30.48 -20.22
N SER A 297 -28.18 -31.61 -20.14
CA SER A 297 -28.16 -32.67 -21.15
C SER A 297 -29.06 -32.25 -22.31
N ASN A 298 -28.50 -32.30 -23.52
CA ASN A 298 -29.22 -32.25 -24.79
C ASN A 298 -30.29 -33.35 -24.82
N LYS A 299 -31.50 -33.00 -25.27
CA LYS A 299 -32.48 -33.95 -25.78
C LYS A 299 -32.76 -33.61 -27.25
N ALA A 300 -32.61 -34.66 -28.06
CA ALA A 300 -33.13 -34.92 -29.40
C ALA A 300 -32.77 -33.91 -30.50
#